data_AF-A0A914ZE79-F1
#
_entry.id   AF-A0A914ZE79-F1
#
_cell.length_a   1.000
_cell.length_b   1.000
_cell.length_c   1.000
_cell.angle_alpha   90.00
_cell.angle_beta   90.00
_cell.angle_gamma   90.00
#
_symmetry.space_group_name_H-M   'P 1'
#
loop_
_entity.id
_entity.type
_entity.pdbx_description
1 polymer ?
#
loop_
_entity_poly.entity_id
_entity_poly.type
_entity_poly.pdbx_seq_one_letter_code
_entity_poly.pdbx_strand_id
1 'polypeptide(L)'
;GGVSGVADGEMNSLTGSSNLTMSGLGTIGQSIMSAESGGKGPSSALTSAKLNITGTDDVSKDITVQGSVSASGDKTYVHSVSSIVEKNGVQTITNFQNSSSQSQGSSSASASNVGILKRKKRHLVGFVFGK
;
A
#
# COMPACT_ATOMS: atom_id res chain seq x y z
N GLY A 1 12.02 -0.73 -2.65
CA GLY A 1 10.67 -0.88 -2.08
C GLY A 1 10.75 -0.74 -0.58
N GLY A 2 9.65 -0.39 0.07
CA GLY A 2 9.55 -0.23 1.51
C GLY A 2 8.09 -0.30 1.96
N VAL A 3 7.88 -0.62 3.23
CA VAL A 3 6.56 -0.66 3.86
C VAL A 3 6.63 0.15 5.16
N SER A 4 5.55 0.85 5.48
CA SER A 4 5.41 1.56 6.75
C SER A 4 3.96 1.55 7.19
N GLY A 5 3.72 1.58 8.49
CA GLY A 5 2.37 1.74 9.00
C GLY A 5 2.35 2.04 10.48
N VAL A 6 1.15 2.37 10.96
CA VAL A 6 0.85 2.76 12.33
C VAL A 6 -0.44 2.05 12.71
N ALA A 7 -0.49 1.50 13.91
CA ALA A 7 -1.71 0.92 14.48
C ALA A 7 -1.84 1.47 15.91
N ASP A 8 -2.99 2.07 16.22
CA ASP A 8 -3.26 2.73 17.50
C ASP A 8 -4.61 2.29 18.05
N GLY A 9 -4.60 1.79 19.29
CA GLY A 9 -5.74 1.19 19.98
C GLY A 9 -5.26 0.26 21.09
N GLU A 10 -6.19 -0.21 21.93
CA GLU A 10 -5.90 -1.09 23.08
C GLU A 10 -5.16 -2.37 22.64
N MET A 11 -5.60 -2.95 21.52
CA MET A 11 -4.91 -4.01 20.82
C MET A 11 -4.42 -3.46 19.48
N ASN A 12 -3.18 -3.72 19.14
CA ASN A 12 -2.61 -3.33 17.87
C ASN A 12 -1.66 -4.41 17.34
N SER A 13 -1.63 -4.56 16.04
CA SER A 13 -0.74 -5.46 15.32
C SER A 13 -0.32 -4.83 14.01
N LEU A 14 0.95 -5.00 13.68
CA LEU A 14 1.55 -4.44 12.49
C LEU A 14 2.39 -5.52 11.82
N THR A 15 2.09 -5.82 10.57
CA THR A 15 2.84 -6.80 9.78
C THR A 15 3.19 -6.19 8.43
N GLY A 16 4.49 -6.16 8.13
CA GLY A 16 5.00 -5.60 6.89
C GLY A 16 6.05 -6.52 6.26
N SER A 17 6.00 -6.67 4.95
CA SER A 17 7.00 -7.39 4.17
C SER A 17 7.24 -6.68 2.84
N SER A 18 8.50 -6.54 2.45
CA SER A 18 8.86 -6.05 1.13
C SER A 18 9.98 -6.89 0.58
N ASN A 19 9.71 -7.59 -0.53
CA ASN A 19 10.67 -8.45 -1.20
C ASN A 19 10.77 -8.05 -2.66
N LEU A 20 11.99 -8.01 -3.19
CA LEU A 20 12.27 -7.75 -4.59
C LEU A 20 13.24 -8.81 -5.08
N THR A 21 12.84 -9.53 -6.12
CA THR A 21 13.66 -10.53 -6.79
C THR A 21 13.81 -10.11 -8.24
N MET A 22 15.05 -9.83 -8.63
CA MET A 22 15.42 -9.55 -10.01
C MET A 22 16.08 -10.81 -10.60
N SER A 23 15.57 -11.29 -11.73
CA SER A 23 16.15 -12.41 -12.46
C SER A 23 16.32 -12.05 -13.93
N GLY A 24 17.16 -12.79 -14.67
CA GLY A 24 17.35 -12.58 -16.10
C GLY A 24 16.07 -12.71 -16.96
N LEU A 25 14.98 -13.25 -16.39
CA LEU A 25 13.68 -13.45 -17.05
C LEU A 25 12.64 -12.37 -16.68
N GLY A 26 12.96 -11.45 -15.76
CA GLY A 26 12.05 -10.39 -15.35
C GLY A 26 12.22 -9.98 -13.88
N THR A 27 11.47 -8.94 -13.50
CA THR A 27 11.39 -8.45 -12.11
C THR A 27 10.12 -8.96 -11.44
N ILE A 28 10.27 -9.53 -10.25
CA ILE A 28 9.18 -9.88 -9.35
C ILE A 28 9.36 -9.06 -8.08
N GLY A 29 8.39 -8.24 -7.72
CA GLY A 29 8.44 -7.41 -6.52
C GLY A 29 7.13 -7.49 -5.76
N GLN A 30 7.21 -7.59 -4.44
CA GLN A 30 6.05 -7.50 -3.56
C GLN A 30 6.33 -6.55 -2.41
N SER A 31 5.37 -5.69 -2.09
CA SER A 31 5.38 -4.87 -0.89
C SER A 31 4.00 -4.93 -0.26
N ILE A 32 3.90 -5.47 0.95
CA ILE A 32 2.66 -5.73 1.67
C ILE A 32 2.77 -5.13 3.06
N MET A 33 1.76 -4.36 3.44
CA MET A 33 1.63 -3.77 4.75
C MET A 33 0.21 -4.03 5.27
N SER A 34 0.10 -4.65 6.44
CA SER A 34 -1.13 -4.86 7.19
C SER A 34 -1.03 -4.19 8.56
N ALA A 35 -2.02 -3.39 8.90
CA ALA A 35 -2.17 -2.77 10.21
C ALA A 35 -3.56 -3.10 10.75
N GLU A 36 -3.60 -3.64 11.96
CA GLU A 36 -4.82 -3.99 12.68
C GLU A 36 -4.80 -3.33 14.04
N SER A 37 -5.95 -2.78 14.43
CA SER A 37 -6.12 -2.26 15.78
C SER A 37 -7.56 -2.37 16.24
N GLY A 38 -7.79 -2.36 17.54
CA GLY A 38 -9.12 -2.45 18.12
C GLY A 38 -9.09 -2.50 19.63
N GLY A 39 -10.24 -2.90 20.19
CA GLY A 39 -10.45 -3.00 21.63
C GLY A 39 -11.35 -1.87 22.13
N LYS A 40 -11.21 -1.52 23.41
CA LYS A 40 -12.01 -0.49 24.06
C LYS A 40 -11.55 0.90 23.64
N GLY A 41 -12.50 1.74 23.23
CA GLY A 41 -12.23 3.10 22.79
C GLY A 41 -11.91 3.21 21.30
N PRO A 42 -11.39 4.37 20.85
CA PRO A 42 -11.07 4.60 19.45
C PRO A 42 -9.90 3.73 18.97
N SER A 43 -9.84 3.47 17.67
CA SER A 43 -8.71 2.79 17.05
C SER A 43 -8.43 3.33 15.64
N SER A 44 -7.17 3.28 15.23
CA SER A 44 -6.73 3.67 13.90
C SER A 44 -5.64 2.76 13.33
N ALA A 45 -5.62 2.63 12.01
CA ALA A 45 -4.67 1.83 11.28
C ALA A 45 -4.27 2.56 9.99
N LEU A 46 -2.97 2.81 9.83
CA LEU A 46 -2.35 3.40 8.65
C LEU A 46 -1.43 2.35 8.02
N THR A 47 -1.57 2.12 6.71
CA THR A 47 -0.66 1.28 5.94
C THR A 47 -0.11 2.03 4.74
N SER A 48 1.14 1.75 4.41
CA SER A 48 1.82 2.26 3.25
C SER A 48 2.70 1.15 2.68
N ALA A 49 2.48 0.82 1.42
CA ALA A 49 3.33 -0.07 0.65
C ALA A 49 3.89 0.70 -0.55
N LYS A 50 5.21 0.61 -0.74
CA LYS A 50 5.92 1.26 -1.83
C LYS A 50 6.79 0.25 -2.55
N LEU A 51 6.58 0.10 -3.85
CA LEU A 51 7.41 -0.73 -4.71
C LEU A 51 8.12 0.16 -5.74
N ASN A 52 9.44 0.02 -5.82
CA ASN A 52 10.28 0.68 -6.81
C ASN A 52 10.92 -0.40 -7.66
N ILE A 53 10.62 -0.40 -8.96
CA ILE A 53 11.15 -1.38 -9.90
C ILE A 53 11.85 -0.64 -11.03
N THR A 54 13.11 -1.02 -11.25
CA THR A 54 13.89 -0.59 -12.41
C THR A 54 13.87 -1.73 -13.42
N GLY A 55 13.14 -1.56 -14.53
CA GLY A 55 13.11 -2.53 -15.60
C GLY A 55 14.39 -2.55 -16.45
N THR A 56 14.50 -3.51 -17.35
CA THR A 56 15.64 -3.71 -18.28
C THR A 56 15.82 -2.58 -19.32
N ASP A 57 14.83 -1.69 -19.48
CA ASP A 57 14.84 -0.59 -20.48
C ASP A 57 14.99 0.81 -19.83
N ASP A 58 15.66 0.94 -18.68
CA ASP A 58 15.73 2.18 -17.88
C ASP A 58 14.37 2.78 -17.46
N VAL A 59 13.29 2.00 -17.60
CA VAL A 59 11.96 2.39 -17.13
C VAL A 59 11.86 2.13 -15.64
N SER A 60 12.06 3.17 -14.85
CA SER A 60 11.74 3.18 -13.42
C SER A 60 10.23 3.32 -13.22
N LYS A 61 9.64 2.42 -12.43
CA LYS A 61 8.25 2.49 -11.99
C LYS A 61 8.21 2.66 -10.48
N ASP A 62 7.47 3.68 -10.06
CA ASP A 62 7.21 3.96 -8.66
C ASP A 62 5.72 3.73 -8.39
N ILE A 63 5.45 2.72 -7.57
CA ILE A 63 4.09 2.36 -7.16
C ILE A 63 4.00 2.61 -5.66
N THR A 64 3.00 3.37 -5.24
CA THR A 64 2.75 3.62 -3.81
C THR A 64 1.27 3.47 -3.52
N VAL A 65 0.96 2.68 -2.50
CA VAL A 65 -0.40 2.43 -2.01
C VAL A 65 -0.42 2.80 -0.55
N GLN A 66 -1.40 3.59 -0.17
CA GLN A 66 -1.61 4.01 1.20
C GLN A 66 -3.06 3.76 1.60
N GLY A 67 -3.24 3.23 2.80
CA GLY A 67 -4.53 3.00 3.41
C GLY A 67 -4.58 3.67 4.77
N SER A 68 -5.72 4.25 5.11
CA SER A 68 -6.00 4.78 6.43
C SER A 68 -7.39 4.37 6.87
N VAL A 69 -7.50 3.94 8.11
CA VAL A 69 -8.75 3.49 8.71
C VAL A 69 -8.79 4.02 10.13
N SER A 70 -9.95 4.55 10.54
CA SER A 70 -10.18 5.01 11.90
C SER A 70 -11.60 4.67 12.33
N ALA A 71 -11.76 4.38 13.61
CA ALA A 71 -13.05 4.13 14.22
C ALA A 71 -13.08 4.72 15.62
N SER A 72 -14.23 5.26 16.02
CA SER A 72 -14.49 5.80 17.35
C SER A 72 -15.74 5.15 17.93
N GLY A 73 -15.70 4.75 19.20
CA GLY A 73 -16.81 4.10 19.91
C GLY A 73 -16.33 3.44 21.19
N ASP A 74 -17.23 2.71 21.86
CA ASP A 74 -16.89 1.96 23.08
C ASP A 74 -16.03 0.73 22.76
N LYS A 75 -16.28 0.10 21.61
CA LYS A 75 -15.46 -0.96 21.03
C LYS A 75 -15.25 -0.68 19.56
N THR A 76 -14.00 -0.75 19.12
CA THR A 76 -13.67 -0.53 17.71
C THR A 76 -12.78 -1.63 17.18
N TYR A 77 -12.80 -1.80 15.87
CA TYR A 77 -11.91 -2.68 15.14
C TYR A 77 -11.60 -2.04 13.78
N VAL A 78 -10.33 -1.90 13.46
CA VAL A 78 -9.84 -1.34 12.21
C VAL A 78 -8.81 -2.26 11.61
N HIS A 79 -8.90 -2.47 10.31
CA HIS A 79 -7.99 -3.28 9.54
C HIS A 79 -7.68 -2.57 8.23
N SER A 80 -6.40 -2.36 7.96
CA SER A 80 -5.94 -1.77 6.71
C SER A 80 -4.87 -2.67 6.09
N VAL A 81 -4.99 -2.92 4.80
CA VAL A 81 -4.01 -3.69 4.01
C VAL A 81 -3.68 -2.93 2.74
N SER A 82 -2.40 -2.62 2.57
CA SER A 82 -1.84 -2.07 1.33
C SER A 82 -0.88 -3.10 0.74
N SER A 83 -1.12 -3.56 -0.48
CA SER A 83 -0.28 -4.54 -1.17
C SER A 83 -0.04 -4.16 -2.62
N ILE A 84 1.21 -4.33 -3.05
CA ILE A 84 1.65 -4.18 -4.43
C ILE A 84 2.38 -5.46 -4.79
N VAL A 85 1.95 -6.10 -5.88
CA VAL A 85 2.63 -7.26 -6.46
C VAL A 85 2.90 -6.96 -7.94
N GLU A 86 4.17 -6.93 -8.33
CA GLU A 86 4.59 -6.93 -9.73
C GLU A 86 5.16 -8.30 -10.06
N LYS A 87 4.63 -8.93 -11.12
CA LYS A 87 5.12 -10.20 -11.64
C LYS A 87 5.13 -10.14 -13.16
N ASN A 88 6.33 -10.18 -13.74
CA ASN A 88 6.53 -10.26 -15.19
C ASN A 88 5.76 -9.17 -15.98
N GLY A 89 5.77 -7.94 -15.46
CA GLY A 89 5.11 -6.79 -16.08
C GLY A 89 3.62 -6.63 -15.75
N VAL A 90 2.97 -7.62 -15.13
CA VAL A 90 1.62 -7.50 -14.57
C VAL A 90 1.72 -6.94 -13.15
N GLN A 91 0.93 -5.91 -12.86
CA GLN A 91 0.89 -5.23 -11.57
C GLN A 91 -0.48 -5.41 -10.93
N THR A 92 -0.50 -5.96 -9.74
CA THR A 92 -1.69 -6.06 -8.88
C THR A 92 -1.50 -5.10 -7.71
N ILE A 93 -2.48 -4.21 -7.55
CA ILE A 93 -2.51 -3.22 -6.50
C ILE A 93 -3.75 -3.52 -5.65
N THR A 94 -3.54 -3.91 -4.39
CA THR A 94 -4.62 -4.18 -3.45
C THR A 94 -4.59 -3.13 -2.37
N ASN A 95 -5.72 -2.48 -2.15
CA ASN A 95 -5.91 -1.55 -1.05
C ASN A 95 -7.24 -1.88 -0.38
N PHE A 96 -7.16 -2.40 0.84
CA PHE A 96 -8.31 -2.85 1.61
C PHE A 96 -8.37 -2.12 2.94
N GLN A 97 -9.56 -1.65 3.27
CA GLN A 97 -9.87 -0.97 4.52
C GLN A 97 -11.16 -1.52 5.08
N ASN A 98 -11.13 -1.87 6.35
CA ASN A 98 -12.30 -2.28 7.09
C ASN A 98 -12.30 -1.61 8.45
N SER A 99 -13.39 -0.93 8.78
CA SER A 99 -13.62 -0.29 10.08
C SER A 99 -14.95 -0.74 10.63
N SER A 100 -14.95 -1.12 11.90
CA SER A 100 -16.13 -1.43 12.68
C SER A 100 -16.10 -0.64 13.98
N SER A 101 -17.25 -0.13 14.38
CA SER A 101 -17.42 0.56 15.64
C SER A 101 -18.75 0.17 16.29
N GLN A 102 -18.70 -0.07 17.59
CA GLN A 102 -19.86 -0.32 18.44
C GLN A 102 -19.83 0.68 19.60
N SER A 103 -20.94 1.36 19.82
CA SER A 103 -21.16 2.18 21.00
C SER A 103 -22.63 2.20 21.37
N GLN A 104 -22.93 2.41 22.65
CA GLN A 104 -24.30 2.74 23.09
C GLN A 104 -24.68 4.18 22.73
N GLY A 105 -23.71 5.03 22.38
CA GLY A 105 -23.89 6.40 21.91
C GLY A 105 -23.46 6.56 20.45
N SER A 106 -22.72 7.65 20.15
CA SER A 106 -22.23 7.91 18.80
C SER A 106 -21.02 7.04 18.46
N SER A 107 -21.11 6.32 17.35
CA SER A 107 -19.99 5.62 16.73
C SER A 107 -19.66 6.22 15.37
N SER A 108 -18.38 6.19 14.98
CA SER A 108 -17.95 6.52 13.64
C SER A 108 -16.90 5.53 13.16
N ALA A 109 -16.88 5.30 11.86
CA ALA A 109 -16.00 4.36 11.20
C ALA A 109 -15.69 4.94 9.81
N SER A 110 -14.42 5.14 9.51
CA SER A 110 -13.96 5.79 8.29
C SER A 110 -12.80 5.01 7.68
N ALA A 111 -12.86 4.84 6.38
CA ALA A 111 -11.89 4.14 5.57
C ALA A 111 -11.50 5.01 4.37
N SER A 112 -10.21 5.11 4.08
CA SER A 112 -9.71 5.83 2.90
C SER A 112 -8.52 5.11 2.29
N ASN A 113 -8.58 4.90 0.98
CA ASN A 113 -7.50 4.37 0.16
C ASN A 113 -6.98 5.42 -0.83
N VAL A 114 -5.68 5.38 -1.09
CA VAL A 114 -5.05 6.10 -2.20
C VAL A 114 -4.03 5.17 -2.88
N GLY A 115 -4.14 5.02 -4.20
CA GLY A 115 -3.15 4.34 -5.03
C GLY A 115 -2.56 5.31 -6.05
N ILE A 116 -1.23 5.46 -6.07
CA ILE A 116 -0.52 6.29 -7.03
C ILE A 116 0.36 5.40 -7.89
N LEU A 117 0.12 5.43 -9.20
CA LEU A 117 0.94 4.75 -10.20
C LEU A 117 1.64 5.80 -11.08
N LYS A 118 2.96 5.94 -10.95
CA LYS A 118 3.77 6.81 -11.82
C LYS A 118 4.64 5.98 -12.76
N ARG A 119 4.49 6.22 -14.06
CA ARG A 119 5.35 5.67 -15.12
C ARG A 119 6.21 6.79 -15.70
N LYS A 120 7.54 6.66 -15.63
CA LYS A 120 8.45 7.59 -16.31
C LYS A 120 8.40 7.32 -17.82
N LYS A 121 8.19 8.35 -18.66
CA LYS A 121 8.18 8.22 -20.12
C LYS A 121 9.56 7.77 -20.62
N ARG A 122 9.59 6.92 -21.66
CA ARG A 122 10.79 6.62 -22.45
C ARG A 122 11.33 7.95 -23.01
N HIS A 123 12.63 8.22 -22.85
CA HIS A 123 13.29 9.21 -23.69
C HIS A 123 13.21 8.69 -25.13
N LEU A 124 12.41 9.34 -25.99
CA LEU A 124 12.55 9.16 -27.43
C LEU A 124 13.93 9.70 -27.79
N VAL A 125 14.86 8.82 -28.15
CA VAL A 125 16.03 9.24 -28.91
C VAL A 125 15.50 9.58 -30.31
N GLY A 126 15.27 10.87 -30.54
CA GLY A 126 14.91 11.37 -31.86
C GLY A 126 16.08 11.16 -32.80
N PHE A 127 16.01 10.16 -33.67
CA PHE A 127 16.90 10.08 -34.82
C PHE A 127 16.46 11.14 -35.83
N VAL A 128 17.24 12.21 -35.94
CA VAL A 128 17.22 13.08 -37.13
C VAL A 128 18.26 12.52 -38.08
N PHE A 129 17.83 11.71 -39.06
CA PHE A 129 18.58 11.56 -40.30
C PHE A 129 18.16 12.71 -41.22
N GLY A 130 19.05 13.69 -41.38
CA GLY A 130 18.86 14.83 -42.27
C GLY A 130 20.03 14.96 -43.23
N LYS A 131 19.85 14.35 -44.42
CA LYS A 131 20.56 14.45 -45.71
C LYS A 131 22.07 14.66 -45.74
#